data_AF-A0A1F9M821-F1
#
_entry.id   AF-A0A1F9M821-F1
#
_cell.length_a   1.000
_cell.length_b   1.000
_cell.length_c   1.000
_cell.angle_alpha   90.00
_cell.angle_beta   90.00
_cell.angle_gamma   90.00
#
_symmetry.space_group_name_H-M   'P 1'
#
loop_
_entity.id
_entity.type
_entity.pdbx_description
1 polymer ?
#
loop_
_entity_poly.entity_id
_entity_poly.type
_entity_poly.pdbx_seq_one_letter_code
_entity_poly.pdbx_strand_id
1 'polypeptide(L)'
;MILCDYGIIRQGTRRERGRIVTLQRVSSCFRNMRACTIHLAARALPGLGFSGLFLIVVLGGACEDQTVITGTDNPNPTGPMQPSIGTSEPSKNPTLTDPAQPTTEPTVERPGEAGFPASPTPQLHDPTTDQIVAPDPTIGEDDPPDLPPDPVSPPPETPTTEPPTPPIPPPTGTFDPTLKVEGFGSATVGGRGGKVFLVTTLEDSGEGSLRTCVEASGPRYCLFRTGGTIVLQKRLSIEDPFITIAGQTAPGGGITLRTANGGDTLAIMTSEVILSYLTLRPGPGGENHGAELCRNKNLLNNLVLDHLSLSWGTDEVLETWYAVEHVTIQWSLIAEALDCSTHPKGCHSKGVMLGGPRKGEDSEEPGGKLISFHHNLMAHNGERNPLVKTAGLATVINNVVYNPYWTFSHVDMEHQLVPVLANYLGNVFIEGPDSEGGKYGIHICNKTPLGAEIYQTDNLLLRKKGTTLTGQDVVDPDARPYLVATPHPGDSTTVDAANATLELVAREAGNSAALACDGTWYQRRDAIDTRIVESVTSRSGAIIDDPSDVGGWLAVDPGTPCPDEDADGLPDAYEALHGQAKLEEYLAGK
;
A
#
# COMPACT_ATOMS: atom_id res chain seq x y z
N MET A 1 -24.23 1.79 9.49
CA MET A 1 -25.16 1.95 8.34
C MET A 1 -24.32 1.78 7.09
N ILE A 2 -24.71 0.96 6.11
CA ILE A 2 -23.85 0.69 4.95
C ILE A 2 -24.04 1.84 3.94
N LEU A 3 -22.95 2.52 3.60
CA LEU A 3 -22.89 3.46 2.48
C LEU A 3 -22.53 2.69 1.21
N CYS A 4 -23.16 3.06 0.09
CA CYS A 4 -22.81 2.57 -1.24
C CYS A 4 -22.47 3.79 -2.10
N ASP A 5 -21.26 3.84 -2.63
CA ASP A 5 -20.87 4.89 -3.57
C ASP A 5 -21.63 4.79 -4.89
N TYR A 6 -22.10 5.94 -5.37
CA TYR A 6 -22.91 6.04 -6.58
C TYR A 6 -22.04 6.21 -7.82
N GLY A 7 -21.64 5.10 -8.44
CA GLY A 7 -21.10 5.09 -9.79
C GLY A 7 -22.07 5.76 -10.79
N ILE A 8 -21.65 6.88 -11.40
CA ILE A 8 -22.52 7.71 -12.25
C ILE A 8 -22.67 7.09 -13.66
N ILE A 9 -23.61 6.15 -13.80
CA ILE A 9 -23.98 5.59 -15.11
C ILE A 9 -24.85 6.60 -15.88
N ARG A 10 -24.23 7.40 -16.76
CA ARG A 10 -24.95 8.22 -17.75
C ARG A 10 -25.42 7.37 -18.94
N GLN A 11 -26.64 6.83 -18.89
CA GLN A 11 -27.31 6.34 -20.10
C GLN A 11 -28.03 7.48 -20.84
N GLY A 12 -27.74 7.61 -22.14
CA GLY A 12 -28.38 8.60 -23.02
C GLY A 12 -29.80 8.20 -23.41
N THR A 13 -30.76 9.13 -23.30
CA THR A 13 -32.18 8.87 -23.57
C THR A 13 -32.51 8.96 -25.06
N ARG A 14 -32.55 7.80 -25.76
CA ARG A 14 -33.18 7.69 -27.09
C ARG A 14 -34.59 7.10 -26.94
N ARG A 15 -35.63 7.88 -27.25
CA ARG A 15 -37.03 7.42 -27.24
C ARG A 15 -37.32 6.60 -28.50
N GLU A 16 -37.72 5.35 -28.33
CA GLU A 16 -38.57 4.68 -29.34
C GLU A 16 -39.51 3.64 -28.70
N ARG A 17 -40.33 2.96 -29.52
CA ARG A 17 -41.68 2.52 -29.11
C ARG A 17 -41.75 1.09 -28.53
N GLY A 18 -41.81 1.03 -27.20
CA GLY A 18 -42.77 0.22 -26.46
C GLY A 18 -42.84 -1.30 -26.70
N ARG A 19 -42.11 -2.07 -25.88
CA ARG A 19 -42.59 -3.31 -25.25
C ARG A 19 -41.75 -3.62 -24.00
N ILE A 20 -42.41 -4.09 -22.93
CA ILE A 20 -41.72 -4.64 -21.76
C ILE A 20 -41.71 -6.16 -21.93
N VAL A 21 -40.55 -6.80 -21.82
CA VAL A 21 -40.42 -8.25 -21.71
C VAL A 21 -39.62 -8.55 -20.44
N THR A 22 -40.30 -9.05 -19.42
CA THR A 22 -39.69 -9.44 -18.15
C THR A 22 -39.09 -10.84 -18.29
N LEU A 23 -37.78 -10.99 -18.06
CA LEU A 23 -37.13 -12.29 -18.01
C LEU A 23 -36.64 -12.58 -16.59
N GLN A 24 -37.47 -13.26 -15.80
CA GLN A 24 -37.05 -13.84 -14.54
C GLN A 24 -36.31 -15.17 -14.77
N ARG A 25 -35.10 -15.27 -14.23
CA ARG A 25 -34.64 -16.52 -13.60
C ARG A 25 -34.09 -16.19 -12.21
N VAL A 26 -34.54 -16.94 -11.22
CA VAL A 26 -34.20 -16.75 -9.80
C VAL A 26 -33.89 -18.12 -9.22
N SER A 27 -32.68 -18.27 -8.66
CA SER A 27 -32.34 -19.25 -7.64
C SER A 27 -30.99 -18.89 -7.01
N SER A 28 -30.75 -19.07 -5.71
CA SER A 28 -31.70 -19.31 -4.62
C SER A 28 -30.97 -19.25 -3.27
N CYS A 29 -31.06 -18.15 -2.50
CA CYS A 29 -30.56 -18.15 -1.12
C CYS A 29 -31.22 -17.09 -0.21
N PHE A 30 -32.50 -17.28 0.12
CA PHE A 30 -33.12 -16.64 1.28
C PHE A 30 -34.16 -17.56 1.94
N ARG A 31 -34.01 -17.79 3.24
CA ARG A 31 -35.07 -18.23 4.14
C ARG A 31 -35.07 -17.33 5.38
N ASN A 32 -36.24 -17.19 5.99
CA ASN A 32 -36.46 -16.55 7.29
C ASN A 32 -36.20 -15.01 7.36
N MET A 33 -37.11 -14.24 6.77
CA MET A 33 -37.71 -13.13 7.52
C MET A 33 -39.24 -13.23 7.42
N ARG A 34 -39.94 -12.89 8.51
CA ARG A 34 -41.41 -12.88 8.57
C ARG A 34 -41.95 -11.50 8.18
N ALA A 35 -43.17 -11.44 7.67
CA ALA A 35 -43.79 -10.20 7.22
C ALA A 35 -44.10 -9.24 8.40
N CYS A 36 -43.82 -7.97 8.20
CA CYS A 36 -44.35 -6.86 9.01
C CYS A 36 -45.35 -6.06 8.19
N THR A 37 -46.57 -5.92 8.68
CA THR A 37 -47.65 -5.16 8.03
C THR A 37 -47.48 -3.67 8.32
N ILE A 38 -47.44 -2.83 7.28
CA ILE A 38 -47.40 -1.37 7.44
C ILE A 38 -48.83 -0.85 7.69
N HIS A 39 -49.06 -0.20 8.84
CA HIS A 39 -50.25 0.63 9.08
C HIS A 39 -49.92 2.11 8.82
N LEU A 40 -50.54 2.71 7.80
CA LEU A 40 -50.61 4.17 7.70
C LEU A 40 -51.70 4.68 8.67
N ALA A 41 -51.35 5.65 9.51
CA ALA A 41 -52.28 6.42 10.32
C ALA A 41 -52.06 7.91 10.08
N ALA A 42 -52.90 8.52 9.25
CA ALA A 42 -52.89 9.97 9.02
C ALA A 42 -53.65 10.70 10.13
N ARG A 43 -53.06 11.75 10.71
CA ARG A 43 -53.75 12.73 11.55
C ARG A 43 -53.54 14.13 10.98
N ALA A 44 -54.62 14.86 10.78
CA ALA A 44 -54.58 16.28 10.44
C ALA A 44 -54.63 17.14 11.71
N LEU A 45 -53.88 18.25 11.71
CA LEU A 45 -54.02 19.36 12.65
C LEU A 45 -54.15 20.66 11.85
N PRO A 46 -55.10 21.55 12.19
CA PRO A 46 -55.35 22.77 11.42
C PRO A 46 -54.54 23.97 11.93
N GLY A 47 -53.89 24.72 11.03
CA GLY A 47 -53.36 26.05 11.33
C GLY A 47 -52.24 26.53 10.40
N LEU A 48 -52.43 27.70 9.80
CA LEU A 48 -51.38 28.60 9.29
C LEU A 48 -50.39 28.07 8.23
N GLY A 49 -50.84 28.07 6.97
CA GLY A 49 -50.26 28.96 5.93
C GLY A 49 -48.88 28.65 5.33
N PHE A 50 -48.87 28.60 3.98
CA PHE A 50 -47.70 28.53 3.08
C PHE A 50 -46.95 27.18 3.02
N SER A 51 -46.11 27.07 1.98
CA SER A 51 -45.92 25.82 1.23
C SER A 51 -44.45 25.39 1.10
N GLY A 52 -44.13 24.21 1.63
CA GLY A 52 -42.86 23.51 1.41
C GLY A 52 -42.89 22.16 2.12
N LEU A 53 -42.88 21.05 1.37
CA LEU A 53 -43.06 19.71 1.94
C LEU A 53 -41.70 19.06 2.24
N PHE A 54 -41.23 19.16 3.48
CA PHE A 54 -40.14 18.33 3.99
C PHE A 54 -40.69 16.97 4.47
N LEU A 55 -40.16 15.87 3.95
CA LEU A 55 -40.48 14.53 4.41
C LEU A 55 -39.37 14.02 5.34
N ILE A 56 -39.59 14.11 6.65
CA ILE A 56 -38.70 13.52 7.65
C ILE A 56 -39.15 12.08 7.91
N VAL A 57 -38.29 11.11 7.59
CA VAL A 57 -38.51 9.69 7.90
C VAL A 57 -37.65 9.32 9.10
N VAL A 58 -38.28 9.15 10.28
CA VAL A 58 -37.59 8.70 11.49
C VAL A 58 -37.66 7.17 11.56
N LEU A 59 -36.52 6.50 11.32
CA LEU A 59 -36.37 5.06 11.54
C LEU A 59 -35.79 4.80 12.94
N GLY A 60 -36.65 4.81 13.95
CA GLY A 60 -36.32 4.32 15.29
C GLY A 60 -36.63 2.83 15.41
N GLY A 61 -35.61 1.98 15.45
CA GLY A 61 -35.73 0.54 15.66
C GLY A 61 -34.75 0.07 16.72
N ALA A 62 -35.25 -0.30 17.90
CA ALA A 62 -34.46 -0.93 18.95
C ALA A 62 -34.55 -2.46 18.83
N CYS A 63 -33.42 -3.14 19.03
CA CYS A 63 -33.39 -4.54 19.43
C CYS A 63 -32.71 -4.62 20.79
N GLU A 64 -33.41 -5.21 21.77
CA GLU A 64 -32.77 -5.75 22.95
C GLU A 64 -32.01 -7.02 22.57
N ASP A 65 -30.86 -7.24 23.20
CA ASP A 65 -30.39 -8.60 23.44
C ASP A 65 -29.79 -8.66 24.86
N GLN A 66 -30.04 -9.74 25.59
CA GLN A 66 -29.72 -9.82 27.01
C GLN A 66 -28.48 -10.65 27.28
N THR A 67 -27.47 -10.04 27.90
CA THR A 67 -26.42 -10.78 28.63
C THR A 67 -26.23 -10.18 30.01
N VAL A 68 -26.25 -11.03 31.04
CA VAL A 68 -26.28 -10.61 32.44
C VAL A 68 -24.89 -10.18 32.92
N ILE A 69 -24.79 -8.95 33.42
CA ILE A 69 -23.70 -8.53 34.31
C ILE A 69 -24.33 -8.07 35.63
N THR A 70 -24.00 -8.76 36.72
CA THR A 70 -24.32 -8.33 38.08
C THR A 70 -23.38 -7.20 38.49
N GLY A 71 -23.89 -5.98 38.60
CA GLY A 71 -23.12 -4.83 39.10
C GLY A 71 -23.23 -4.63 40.61
N THR A 72 -22.32 -3.83 41.16
CA THR A 72 -22.53 -3.01 42.37
C THR A 72 -21.58 -1.81 42.35
N ASP A 73 -22.15 -0.63 42.10
CA ASP A 73 -21.89 0.67 42.73
C ASP A 73 -20.45 1.15 43.05
N ASN A 74 -20.05 2.22 42.33
CA ASN A 74 -19.81 3.61 42.83
C ASN A 74 -19.18 3.88 44.24
N PRO A 75 -18.51 5.05 44.47
CA PRO A 75 -18.07 6.10 43.53
C PRO A 75 -16.62 6.64 43.78
N ASN A 76 -16.22 7.62 42.96
CA ASN A 76 -15.10 8.58 43.19
C ASN A 76 -15.32 9.40 44.50
N PRO A 77 -14.32 10.06 45.15
CA PRO A 77 -13.52 11.13 44.49
C PRO A 77 -12.08 11.47 45.03
N THR A 78 -11.33 12.23 44.21
CA THR A 78 -10.35 13.32 44.55
C THR A 78 -9.36 13.22 45.73
N GLY A 79 -8.06 13.47 45.48
CA GLY A 79 -7.10 13.93 46.50
C GLY A 79 -5.62 13.90 46.07
N PRO A 80 -4.74 14.89 46.38
CA PRO A 80 -3.38 14.97 45.81
C PRO A 80 -2.20 14.90 46.82
N MET A 81 -0.99 14.98 46.25
CA MET A 81 0.31 15.42 46.83
C MET A 81 1.24 14.44 47.60
N GLN A 82 2.31 14.07 46.88
CA GLN A 82 3.74 14.19 47.26
C GLN A 82 4.38 13.20 48.28
N PRO A 83 5.74 13.08 48.28
CA PRO A 83 6.42 11.83 48.60
C PRO A 83 7.11 11.79 49.97
N SER A 84 7.63 10.62 50.33
CA SER A 84 8.62 10.45 51.40
C SER A 84 9.77 9.54 50.98
N ILE A 85 10.93 9.73 51.62
CA ILE A 85 12.19 9.02 51.36
C ILE A 85 12.36 7.93 52.44
N GLY A 86 12.86 6.74 52.08
CA GLY A 86 13.11 5.65 53.03
C GLY A 86 14.16 4.65 52.54
N THR A 87 15.37 4.71 53.08
CA THR A 87 16.52 3.86 52.72
C THR A 87 16.73 2.70 53.69
N SER A 88 16.96 1.48 53.19
CA SER A 88 17.85 0.49 53.84
C SER A 88 18.17 -0.73 52.98
N GLU A 89 19.45 -1.13 53.00
CA GLU A 89 19.99 -2.42 52.54
C GLU A 89 20.14 -3.42 53.73
N PRO A 90 20.87 -4.56 53.63
CA PRO A 90 20.64 -5.73 52.77
C PRO A 90 20.62 -7.07 53.58
N SER A 91 20.27 -8.21 52.96
CA SER A 91 20.55 -9.53 53.57
C SER A 91 20.72 -10.72 52.60
N LYS A 92 21.99 -11.04 52.31
CA LYS A 92 22.62 -12.39 52.30
C LYS A 92 21.94 -13.58 51.59
N ASN A 93 22.61 -14.04 50.52
CA ASN A 93 22.66 -15.46 50.12
C ASN A 93 23.31 -16.35 51.21
N PRO A 94 23.10 -17.69 51.17
CA PRO A 94 24.21 -18.55 50.74
C PRO A 94 23.84 -19.82 49.93
N THR A 95 24.43 -19.92 48.72
CA THR A 95 25.07 -21.10 48.06
C THR A 95 24.40 -22.49 47.93
N LEU A 96 24.40 -22.98 46.66
CA LEU A 96 24.77 -24.33 46.16
C LEU A 96 23.90 -25.53 46.61
N THR A 97 23.45 -26.44 45.71
CA THR A 97 24.29 -27.41 44.97
C THR A 97 23.67 -27.96 43.67
N ASP A 98 24.54 -28.38 42.76
CA ASP A 98 24.37 -29.29 41.59
C ASP A 98 25.62 -30.23 41.59
N PRO A 99 25.81 -31.33 40.80
CA PRO A 99 25.03 -31.86 39.66
C PRO A 99 24.71 -33.38 39.67
N ALA A 100 23.87 -33.85 38.72
CA ALA A 100 23.79 -35.28 38.35
C ALA A 100 23.20 -35.59 36.93
N GLN A 101 24.05 -36.11 36.05
CA GLN A 101 23.76 -36.99 34.88
C GLN A 101 24.96 -37.97 34.75
N PRO A 102 24.96 -39.04 33.91
CA PRO A 102 23.94 -39.56 32.98
C PRO A 102 23.61 -41.07 33.16
N THR A 103 22.76 -41.67 32.31
CA THR A 103 22.82 -43.09 31.79
C THR A 103 21.69 -43.37 30.77
N THR A 104 21.97 -43.54 29.47
CA THR A 104 22.03 -44.81 28.65
C THR A 104 20.71 -45.43 28.14
N GLU A 105 20.71 -45.82 26.85
CA GLU A 105 19.68 -46.65 26.16
C GLU A 105 19.67 -48.13 26.60
N PRO A 106 18.71 -48.95 26.12
CA PRO A 106 19.04 -49.86 25.01
C PRO A 106 17.94 -50.03 23.92
N THR A 107 18.24 -50.85 22.90
CA THR A 107 17.58 -50.92 21.56
C THR A 107 16.80 -52.23 21.26
N VAL A 108 16.03 -52.25 20.15
CA VAL A 108 15.39 -53.42 19.45
C VAL A 108 14.15 -54.03 20.18
N GLU A 109 13.01 -54.37 19.55
CA GLU A 109 12.76 -55.09 18.27
C GLU A 109 11.44 -54.69 17.53
N ARG A 110 11.15 -55.31 16.36
CA ARG A 110 10.00 -55.02 15.45
C ARG A 110 9.49 -56.28 14.70
N PRO A 111 8.16 -56.47 14.56
CA PRO A 111 7.53 -56.84 13.26
C PRO A 111 6.21 -56.07 13.01
N GLY A 112 5.59 -55.97 11.82
CA GLY A 112 5.89 -56.37 10.42
C GLY A 112 4.91 -55.61 9.48
N GLU A 113 5.32 -55.14 8.31
CA GLU A 113 5.09 -55.76 6.97
C GLU A 113 3.71 -55.53 6.30
N ALA A 114 3.68 -54.56 5.36
CA ALA A 114 2.86 -54.43 4.12
C ALA A 114 2.97 -52.98 3.61
N GLY A 115 3.05 -52.64 2.31
CA GLY A 115 3.24 -53.44 1.09
C GLY A 115 2.95 -52.58 -0.17
N PHE A 116 3.99 -52.10 -0.87
CA PHE A 116 3.85 -51.36 -2.15
C PHE A 116 3.59 -52.30 -3.35
N PRO A 117 2.99 -51.80 -4.43
CA PRO A 117 3.79 -51.62 -5.65
C PRO A 117 3.50 -50.31 -6.44
N ALA A 118 4.31 -50.10 -7.48
CA ALA A 118 4.49 -48.84 -8.23
C ALA A 118 3.43 -48.51 -9.32
N SER A 119 3.51 -47.28 -9.83
CA SER A 119 2.82 -46.78 -11.03
C SER A 119 3.19 -47.52 -12.33
N PRO A 120 2.35 -47.41 -13.37
CA PRO A 120 2.91 -47.06 -14.69
C PRO A 120 2.05 -46.10 -15.54
N THR A 121 2.73 -45.44 -16.48
CA THR A 121 2.22 -44.68 -17.64
C THR A 121 3.32 -44.75 -18.73
N PRO A 122 3.06 -44.45 -20.02
CA PRO A 122 1.79 -44.17 -20.72
C PRO A 122 1.55 -45.12 -21.92
N GLN A 123 0.53 -44.85 -22.77
CA GLN A 123 0.51 -45.09 -24.23
C GLN A 123 -0.67 -44.32 -24.86
N LEU A 124 -0.66 -44.12 -26.19
CA LEU A 124 -1.63 -43.32 -26.96
C LEU A 124 -2.81 -44.20 -27.45
N HIS A 125 -3.89 -43.58 -27.96
CA HIS A 125 -4.48 -43.95 -29.26
C HIS A 125 -5.44 -42.86 -29.81
N ASP A 126 -5.59 -42.82 -31.14
CA ASP A 126 -6.43 -41.91 -31.94
C ASP A 126 -7.37 -42.75 -32.88
N PRO A 127 -8.09 -42.29 -33.92
CA PRO A 127 -9.56 -42.39 -33.94
C PRO A 127 -10.19 -43.10 -35.16
N THR A 128 -11.50 -43.36 -35.07
CA THR A 128 -12.43 -43.71 -36.19
C THR A 128 -13.80 -43.13 -35.83
N THR A 129 -14.53 -42.29 -36.58
CA THR A 129 -14.81 -42.23 -38.04
C THR A 129 -15.75 -43.35 -38.53
N ASP A 130 -16.97 -42.99 -38.93
CA ASP A 130 -17.79 -43.75 -39.90
C ASP A 130 -18.81 -42.82 -40.60
N GLN A 131 -19.45 -43.24 -41.72
CA GLN A 131 -20.18 -42.33 -42.63
C GLN A 131 -21.58 -42.76 -43.13
N ILE A 132 -22.43 -41.73 -43.32
CA ILE A 132 -23.40 -41.46 -44.43
C ILE A 132 -24.17 -42.64 -45.06
N VAL A 133 -25.53 -42.60 -44.96
CA VAL A 133 -26.48 -43.02 -46.02
C VAL A 133 -27.74 -42.14 -46.02
N ALA A 134 -28.33 -41.89 -47.21
CA ALA A 134 -29.63 -41.26 -47.52
C ALA A 134 -30.22 -41.97 -48.80
N PRO A 135 -31.42 -41.69 -49.40
CA PRO A 135 -32.28 -40.49 -49.30
C PRO A 135 -33.85 -40.65 -49.45
N ASP A 136 -34.56 -39.49 -49.46
CA ASP A 136 -35.81 -39.12 -50.23
C ASP A 136 -37.20 -39.76 -49.94
N PRO A 137 -38.38 -39.22 -50.42
CA PRO A 137 -38.72 -37.87 -50.97
C PRO A 137 -40.06 -37.21 -50.47
N THR A 138 -40.28 -35.92 -50.81
CA THR A 138 -41.57 -35.12 -50.84
C THR A 138 -42.25 -34.78 -49.49
N ILE A 139 -43.08 -33.72 -49.29
CA ILE A 139 -43.93 -32.84 -50.17
C ILE A 139 -43.72 -31.34 -49.80
N GLY A 140 -44.09 -30.37 -50.68
CA GLY A 140 -44.11 -28.91 -50.41
C GLY A 140 -45.41 -28.42 -49.74
N GLU A 141 -45.79 -27.13 -49.74
CA GLU A 141 -45.23 -25.86 -50.27
C GLU A 141 -45.31 -24.77 -49.13
N ASP A 142 -45.14 -23.44 -49.21
CA ASP A 142 -45.14 -22.39 -50.27
C ASP A 142 -44.43 -21.11 -49.72
N ASP A 143 -44.00 -20.15 -50.56
CA ASP A 143 -43.12 -18.99 -50.20
C ASP A 143 -43.78 -17.58 -50.34
N PRO A 144 -43.62 -16.67 -49.35
CA PRO A 144 -43.91 -15.23 -49.48
C PRO A 144 -42.66 -14.39 -49.83
N PRO A 145 -42.80 -13.15 -50.34
CA PRO A 145 -41.77 -12.50 -51.17
C PRO A 145 -40.61 -11.80 -50.44
N ASP A 146 -39.50 -11.63 -51.18
CA ASP A 146 -38.27 -10.93 -50.79
C ASP A 146 -38.49 -9.56 -50.14
N LEU A 147 -37.75 -9.32 -49.05
CA LEU A 147 -37.38 -7.99 -48.58
C LEU A 147 -35.98 -7.64 -49.12
N PRO A 148 -35.71 -6.38 -49.49
CA PRO A 148 -34.38 -5.98 -49.91
C PRO A 148 -33.38 -6.16 -48.76
N PRO A 149 -32.14 -6.60 -49.03
CA PRO A 149 -31.13 -6.82 -47.99
C PRO A 149 -30.75 -5.49 -47.32
N ASP A 150 -30.51 -5.54 -46.01
CA ASP A 150 -30.00 -4.42 -45.23
C ASP A 150 -28.67 -3.90 -45.81
N PRO A 151 -28.39 -2.58 -45.69
CA PRO A 151 -27.14 -2.01 -46.16
C PRO A 151 -25.95 -2.62 -45.42
N VAL A 152 -25.08 -3.30 -46.16
CA VAL A 152 -23.88 -3.98 -45.63
C VAL A 152 -23.03 -2.98 -44.86
N SER A 153 -22.87 -3.20 -43.55
CA SER A 153 -21.94 -2.46 -42.70
C SER A 153 -20.55 -2.47 -43.31
N PRO A 154 -19.81 -1.35 -43.33
CA PRO A 154 -18.41 -1.37 -43.75
C PRO A 154 -17.62 -2.36 -42.87
N PRO A 155 -16.60 -3.03 -43.43
CA PRO A 155 -15.74 -3.90 -42.64
C PRO A 155 -15.11 -3.10 -41.49
N PRO A 156 -14.86 -3.72 -40.32
CA PRO A 156 -14.20 -3.04 -39.22
C PRO A 156 -12.84 -2.51 -39.69
N GLU A 157 -12.60 -1.21 -39.51
CA GLU A 157 -11.31 -0.61 -39.85
C GLU A 157 -10.22 -1.28 -39.01
N THR A 158 -9.22 -1.88 -39.68
CA THR A 158 -8.05 -2.44 -39.01
C THR A 158 -7.43 -1.35 -38.15
N PRO A 159 -7.24 -1.56 -36.83
CA PRO A 159 -6.69 -0.51 -35.98
C PRO A 159 -5.30 -0.14 -36.50
N THR A 160 -5.17 1.09 -37.01
CA THR A 160 -3.88 1.67 -37.35
C THR A 160 -3.10 1.86 -36.07
N THR A 161 -2.23 0.90 -35.77
CA THR A 161 -1.23 1.01 -34.72
C THR A 161 -0.35 2.22 -35.02
N GLU A 162 -0.61 3.34 -34.35
CA GLU A 162 0.41 4.40 -34.19
C GLU A 162 1.69 3.72 -33.65
N PRO A 163 2.88 4.05 -34.17
CA PRO A 163 4.11 3.46 -33.64
C PRO A 163 4.19 3.77 -32.14
N PRO A 164 4.57 2.80 -31.28
CA PRO A 164 4.67 3.04 -29.85
C PRO A 164 5.63 4.22 -29.60
N THR A 165 5.30 5.07 -28.63
CA THR A 165 6.23 6.10 -28.16
C THR A 165 7.55 5.40 -27.82
N PRO A 166 8.70 5.82 -28.38
CA PRO A 166 9.95 5.07 -28.27
C PRO A 166 10.32 4.84 -26.80
N PRO A 167 10.92 3.68 -26.47
CA PRO A 167 11.32 3.38 -25.10
C PRO A 167 12.31 4.43 -24.61
N ILE A 168 12.14 4.82 -23.36
CA ILE A 168 13.06 5.72 -22.67
C ILE A 168 14.33 4.91 -22.40
N PRO A 169 15.54 5.44 -22.66
CA PRO A 169 16.78 4.70 -22.41
C PRO A 169 16.85 4.28 -20.93
N PRO A 170 17.46 3.11 -20.62
CA PRO A 170 17.67 2.69 -19.24
C PRO A 170 18.56 3.73 -18.52
N PRO A 171 18.39 3.93 -17.20
CA PRO A 171 19.07 4.99 -16.46
C PRO A 171 20.59 4.86 -16.54
N THR A 172 21.28 5.95 -16.86
CA THR A 172 22.71 6.02 -17.10
C THR A 172 23.46 6.74 -15.97
N GLY A 173 23.83 5.99 -14.93
CA GLY A 173 24.62 6.52 -13.83
C GLY A 173 25.04 5.46 -12.81
N THR A 174 25.95 5.84 -11.92
CA THR A 174 26.20 5.10 -10.67
C THR A 174 25.13 5.46 -9.65
N PHE A 175 24.74 4.49 -8.82
CA PHE A 175 23.97 4.73 -7.59
C PHE A 175 24.65 5.79 -6.70
N ASP A 176 23.89 6.73 -6.13
CA ASP A 176 24.40 7.72 -5.17
C ASP A 176 24.19 7.29 -3.71
N PRO A 177 25.23 6.79 -3.01
CA PRO A 177 25.14 6.42 -1.60
C PRO A 177 25.08 7.61 -0.64
N THR A 178 25.24 8.84 -1.13
CA THR A 178 25.35 10.04 -0.29
C THR A 178 24.03 10.76 -0.06
N LEU A 179 22.95 10.26 -0.67
CA LEU A 179 21.57 10.71 -0.47
C LEU A 179 21.21 10.69 1.02
N LYS A 180 20.52 11.74 1.46
CA LYS A 180 20.14 11.95 2.87
C LYS A 180 18.62 11.90 3.01
N VAL A 181 18.16 11.84 4.24
CA VAL A 181 16.77 12.17 4.56
C VAL A 181 16.59 13.67 4.38
N GLU A 182 15.70 14.07 3.46
CA GLU A 182 15.28 15.46 3.28
C GLU A 182 13.85 15.66 3.80
N GLY A 183 13.19 16.77 3.45
CA GLY A 183 11.82 17.04 3.84
C GLY A 183 11.56 17.23 5.35
N PHE A 184 10.29 17.22 5.73
CA PHE A 184 9.86 17.48 7.11
C PHE A 184 10.30 16.41 8.12
N GLY A 185 10.50 15.17 7.69
CA GLY A 185 11.01 14.07 8.52
C GLY A 185 12.53 14.09 8.76
N SER A 186 13.30 14.97 8.09
CA SER A 186 14.78 15.02 8.17
C SER A 186 15.37 15.23 9.59
N ALA A 187 14.58 15.72 10.54
CA ALA A 187 14.99 15.88 11.94
C ALA A 187 14.88 14.61 12.80
N THR A 188 14.25 13.54 12.28
CA THR A 188 13.99 12.28 13.00
C THR A 188 15.29 11.65 13.51
N VAL A 189 15.33 11.22 14.77
CA VAL A 189 16.52 10.60 15.37
C VAL A 189 16.47 9.07 15.35
N GLY A 190 15.28 8.47 15.27
CA GLY A 190 15.12 7.01 15.23
C GLY A 190 15.79 6.32 16.42
N GLY A 191 16.56 5.27 16.15
CA GLY A 191 17.25 4.46 17.17
C GLY A 191 18.49 5.08 17.82
N ARG A 192 18.86 6.33 17.49
CA ARG A 192 20.16 6.97 17.83
C ARG A 192 20.62 6.77 19.27
N GLY A 193 21.83 6.22 19.44
CA GLY A 193 22.41 5.89 20.75
C GLY A 193 21.68 4.79 21.54
N GLY A 194 20.80 4.04 20.88
CA GLY A 194 20.00 2.97 21.45
C GLY A 194 20.66 1.59 21.43
N LYS A 195 19.93 0.58 21.89
CA LYS A 195 20.39 -0.81 21.89
C LYS A 195 20.33 -1.42 20.48
N VAL A 196 21.39 -2.08 20.06
CA VAL A 196 21.39 -2.90 18.83
C VAL A 196 20.75 -4.27 19.08
N PHE A 197 19.90 -4.69 18.13
CA PHE A 197 19.32 -6.02 18.04
C PHE A 197 19.70 -6.60 16.67
N LEU A 198 20.45 -7.70 16.71
CA LEU A 198 20.86 -8.45 15.53
C LEU A 198 19.76 -9.47 15.18
N VAL A 199 19.13 -9.29 14.03
CA VAL A 199 18.12 -10.18 13.48
C VAL A 199 18.81 -11.34 12.77
N THR A 200 18.82 -12.50 13.41
CA THR A 200 19.55 -13.71 12.99
C THR A 200 18.64 -14.83 12.47
N THR A 201 17.31 -14.66 12.55
CA THR A 201 16.33 -15.64 12.03
C THR A 201 15.21 -14.98 11.23
N LEU A 202 14.62 -15.75 10.31
CA LEU A 202 13.47 -15.39 9.50
C LEU A 202 12.12 -15.79 10.13
N GLU A 203 12.15 -16.45 11.29
CA GLU A 203 10.95 -16.77 12.07
C GLU A 203 10.24 -15.50 12.54
N ASP A 204 8.90 -15.50 12.50
CA ASP A 204 8.06 -14.35 12.85
C ASP A 204 8.17 -13.94 14.33
N SER A 205 8.68 -14.82 15.20
CA SER A 205 8.86 -14.54 16.63
C SER A 205 9.92 -15.44 17.25
N GLY A 206 10.44 -15.04 18.41
CA GLY A 206 11.49 -15.75 19.13
C GLY A 206 12.82 -14.98 19.12
N GLU A 207 13.81 -15.51 19.84
CA GLU A 207 15.14 -14.90 19.93
C GLU A 207 15.77 -14.72 18.54
N GLY A 208 16.35 -13.54 18.29
CA GLY A 208 16.90 -13.18 16.99
C GLY A 208 15.88 -12.82 15.90
N SER A 209 14.57 -12.80 16.18
CA SER A 209 13.55 -12.37 15.20
C SER A 209 13.48 -10.84 15.07
N LEU A 210 13.07 -10.35 13.90
CA LEU A 210 12.76 -8.92 13.69
C LEU A 210 11.69 -8.42 14.69
N ARG A 211 10.71 -9.28 14.99
CA ARG A 211 9.66 -8.97 15.97
C ARG A 211 10.20 -8.71 17.37
N THR A 212 11.21 -9.45 17.82
CA THR A 212 11.86 -9.22 19.12
C THR A 212 12.62 -7.88 19.17
N CYS A 213 13.04 -7.32 18.04
CA CYS A 213 13.52 -5.94 18.00
C CYS A 213 12.36 -4.92 18.01
N VAL A 214 11.34 -5.13 17.17
CA VAL A 214 10.22 -4.19 17.03
C VAL A 214 9.39 -4.07 18.31
N GLU A 215 9.07 -5.20 18.95
CA GLU A 215 8.26 -5.29 20.18
C GLU A 215 9.09 -5.05 21.46
N ALA A 216 10.36 -4.64 21.36
CA ALA A 216 11.19 -4.22 22.50
C ALA A 216 11.06 -2.71 22.80
N SER A 217 11.28 -2.33 24.05
CA SER A 217 11.09 -0.94 24.51
C SER A 217 12.36 -0.08 24.49
N GLY A 218 12.17 1.21 24.23
CA GLY A 218 13.23 2.23 24.23
C GLY A 218 14.03 2.34 22.92
N PRO A 219 15.01 3.28 22.88
CA PRO A 219 15.83 3.54 21.70
C PRO A 219 16.54 2.28 21.20
N ARG A 220 16.39 1.93 19.92
CA ARG A 220 16.92 0.68 19.35
C ARG A 220 17.16 0.66 17.85
N TYR A 221 18.10 -0.19 17.43
CA TYR A 221 18.36 -0.54 16.05
C TYR A 221 17.99 -1.99 15.77
N CYS A 222 17.28 -2.22 14.66
CA CYS A 222 17.12 -3.56 14.09
C CYS A 222 18.05 -3.69 12.88
N LEU A 223 19.14 -4.45 13.06
CA LEU A 223 20.13 -4.75 12.02
C LEU A 223 20.03 -6.23 11.63
N PHE A 224 20.35 -6.60 10.39
CA PHE A 224 20.07 -7.95 9.88
C PHE A 224 21.35 -8.75 9.62
N ARG A 225 21.44 -9.93 10.25
CA ARG A 225 22.50 -10.93 10.00
C ARG A 225 21.99 -12.14 9.19
N THR A 226 20.85 -12.00 8.52
CA THR A 226 20.33 -12.90 7.48
C THR A 226 19.51 -12.10 6.46
N GLY A 227 19.55 -12.48 5.19
CA GLY A 227 18.52 -12.13 4.20
C GLY A 227 17.38 -13.15 4.21
N GLY A 228 16.30 -12.87 3.48
CA GLY A 228 15.20 -13.81 3.25
C GLY A 228 13.79 -13.19 3.29
N THR A 229 12.78 -14.06 3.30
CA THR A 229 11.37 -13.68 3.45
C THR A 229 10.86 -14.05 4.84
N ILE A 230 10.48 -13.05 5.64
CA ILE A 230 9.84 -13.24 6.94
C ILE A 230 8.32 -13.39 6.70
N VAL A 231 7.78 -14.55 7.05
CA VAL A 231 6.36 -14.88 6.83
C VAL A 231 5.56 -14.65 8.11
N LEU A 232 5.03 -13.43 8.22
CA LEU A 232 4.35 -12.88 9.38
C LEU A 232 3.03 -13.63 9.68
N GLN A 233 2.88 -14.14 10.90
CA GLN A 233 1.65 -14.81 11.36
C GLN A 233 0.61 -13.80 11.85
N LYS A 234 1.09 -12.68 12.42
CA LYS A 234 0.35 -11.45 12.73
C LYS A 234 1.11 -10.25 12.17
N ARG A 235 0.42 -9.11 11.95
CA ARG A 235 1.07 -7.84 11.59
C ARG A 235 2.23 -7.47 12.52
N LEU A 236 3.23 -6.79 11.99
CA LEU A 236 4.34 -6.22 12.75
C LEU A 236 3.96 -4.80 13.20
N SER A 237 3.71 -4.60 14.51
CA SER A 237 3.30 -3.29 15.06
C SER A 237 4.46 -2.58 15.74
N ILE A 238 4.81 -1.37 15.30
CA ILE A 238 5.82 -0.52 15.94
C ILE A 238 5.12 0.39 16.96
N GLU A 239 5.11 -0.02 18.23
CA GLU A 239 4.40 0.68 19.31
C GLU A 239 5.34 1.46 20.25
N ASP A 240 6.56 0.95 20.48
CA ASP A 240 7.59 1.64 21.28
C ASP A 240 8.44 2.60 20.41
N PRO A 241 8.59 3.88 20.77
CA PRO A 241 9.26 4.90 19.95
C PRO A 241 10.78 4.73 19.85
N PHE A 242 11.44 5.59 19.07
CA PHE A 242 12.90 5.65 18.89
C PHE A 242 13.48 4.37 18.27
N ILE A 243 13.16 4.12 17.00
CA ILE A 243 13.57 2.90 16.30
C ILE A 243 14.10 3.20 14.90
N THR A 244 15.17 2.50 14.53
CA THR A 244 15.68 2.43 13.15
C THR A 244 15.72 0.98 12.69
N ILE A 245 15.01 0.65 11.61
CA ILE A 245 15.07 -0.68 10.96
C ILE A 245 15.87 -0.51 9.65
N ALA A 246 17.08 -1.06 9.62
CA ALA A 246 18.08 -0.76 8.59
C ALA A 246 18.29 -1.95 7.64
N GLY A 247 17.38 -2.13 6.68
CA GLY A 247 17.41 -3.24 5.72
C GLY A 247 18.61 -3.23 4.76
N GLN A 248 19.39 -2.14 4.69
CA GLN A 248 20.66 -2.08 3.95
C GLN A 248 21.75 -2.96 4.59
N THR A 249 21.60 -3.34 5.86
CA THR A 249 22.51 -4.27 6.54
C THR A 249 22.27 -5.74 6.20
N ALA A 250 21.10 -6.08 5.65
CA ALA A 250 20.75 -7.47 5.38
C ALA A 250 21.61 -8.07 4.25
N PRO A 251 22.25 -9.23 4.46
CA PRO A 251 23.00 -9.91 3.41
C PRO A 251 22.10 -10.50 2.32
N GLY A 252 22.72 -10.94 1.22
CA GLY A 252 22.03 -11.63 0.12
C GLY A 252 21.01 -10.73 -0.58
N GLY A 253 19.77 -11.21 -0.72
CA GLY A 253 18.68 -10.48 -1.38
C GLY A 253 17.94 -9.47 -0.48
N GLY A 254 18.42 -9.21 0.75
CA GLY A 254 17.75 -8.32 1.69
C GLY A 254 16.57 -8.99 2.42
N ILE A 255 15.62 -8.19 2.91
CA ILE A 255 14.46 -8.66 3.69
C ILE A 255 13.14 -8.33 3.00
N THR A 256 12.33 -9.37 2.79
CA THR A 256 10.92 -9.25 2.38
C THR A 256 9.98 -9.60 3.53
N LEU A 257 9.00 -8.74 3.81
CA LEU A 257 7.87 -9.03 4.68
C LEU A 257 6.66 -9.48 3.86
N ARG A 258 6.05 -10.61 4.24
CA ARG A 258 4.85 -11.20 3.63
C ARG A 258 3.95 -11.74 4.74
N THR A 259 2.63 -11.67 4.59
CA THR A 259 1.72 -12.31 5.57
C THR A 259 1.44 -13.78 5.25
N ALA A 260 1.18 -14.57 6.30
CA ALA A 260 0.71 -15.95 6.19
C ALA A 260 -0.80 -16.04 5.93
N ASN A 261 -1.57 -15.13 6.54
CA ASN A 261 -3.02 -15.25 6.71
C ASN A 261 -3.80 -14.01 6.20
N GLY A 262 -3.16 -13.13 5.42
CA GLY A 262 -3.68 -11.82 5.08
C GLY A 262 -3.46 -10.76 6.17
N GLY A 263 -4.10 -9.61 6.00
CA GLY A 263 -3.83 -8.40 6.79
C GLY A 263 -2.52 -7.70 6.37
N ASP A 264 -2.23 -6.56 6.99
CA ASP A 264 -1.09 -5.70 6.63
C ASP A 264 0.24 -6.31 7.09
N THR A 265 1.36 -5.99 6.41
CA THR A 265 2.67 -6.46 6.90
C THR A 265 3.16 -5.65 8.12
N LEU A 266 3.03 -4.31 8.05
CA LEU A 266 3.63 -3.39 9.01
C LEU A 266 2.64 -2.29 9.40
N ALA A 267 2.59 -1.93 10.68
CA ALA A 267 1.92 -0.72 11.15
C ALA A 267 2.82 0.11 12.06
N ILE A 268 2.95 1.40 11.76
CA ILE A 268 3.62 2.38 12.62
C ILE A 268 2.57 3.00 13.54
N MET A 269 2.75 2.82 14.85
CA MET A 269 1.82 3.24 15.89
C MET A 269 2.49 4.16 16.91
N THR A 270 3.65 4.73 16.57
CA THR A 270 4.51 5.50 17.48
C THR A 270 5.35 6.54 16.73
N SER A 271 6.06 7.38 17.47
CA SER A 271 6.89 8.49 16.96
C SER A 271 8.39 8.13 16.92
N GLU A 272 9.19 8.91 16.19
CA GLU A 272 10.66 8.72 16.05
C GLU A 272 11.01 7.37 15.42
N VAL A 273 10.57 7.17 14.18
CA VAL A 273 10.69 5.90 13.44
C VAL A 273 11.38 6.12 12.10
N ILE A 274 12.44 5.35 11.84
CA ILE A 274 13.16 5.33 10.55
C ILE A 274 13.09 3.90 9.99
N LEU A 275 12.60 3.76 8.77
CA LEU A 275 12.54 2.51 8.02
C LEU A 275 13.29 2.67 6.70
N SER A 276 14.31 1.85 6.45
CA SER A 276 15.10 1.92 5.21
C SER A 276 15.34 0.54 4.58
N TYR A 277 15.34 0.47 3.25
CA TYR A 277 15.76 -0.71 2.45
C TYR A 277 15.06 -2.04 2.80
N LEU A 278 13.75 -1.99 3.02
CA LEU A 278 12.89 -3.17 3.23
C LEU A 278 11.95 -3.39 2.04
N THR A 279 11.57 -4.65 1.81
CA THR A 279 10.54 -5.02 0.84
C THR A 279 9.27 -5.48 1.58
N LEU A 280 8.10 -4.95 1.22
CA LEU A 280 6.83 -5.18 1.92
C LEU A 280 5.76 -5.61 0.90
N ARG A 281 5.41 -6.91 0.90
CA ARG A 281 4.50 -7.51 -0.08
C ARG A 281 3.47 -8.45 0.59
N PRO A 282 2.36 -7.94 1.14
CA PRO A 282 1.35 -8.75 1.85
C PRO A 282 0.63 -9.72 0.92
N GLY A 283 0.14 -9.24 -0.24
CA GLY A 283 -0.64 -9.99 -1.22
C GLY A 283 -2.11 -10.17 -0.84
N PRO A 284 -2.84 -11.04 -1.57
CA PRO A 284 -4.25 -11.29 -1.33
C PRO A 284 -4.51 -11.88 0.06
N GLY A 285 -5.53 -11.37 0.74
CA GLY A 285 -5.80 -11.71 2.14
C GLY A 285 -6.83 -10.79 2.81
N GLY A 286 -7.91 -10.47 2.10
CA GLY A 286 -8.92 -9.48 2.54
C GLY A 286 -8.56 -8.06 2.14
N GLU A 287 -8.89 -7.10 3.02
CA GLU A 287 -8.44 -5.70 3.03
C GLU A 287 -7.09 -5.62 3.76
N ASN A 288 -6.04 -5.10 3.11
CA ASN A 288 -4.70 -4.97 3.70
C ASN A 288 -3.81 -3.95 3.01
N HIS A 289 -2.76 -3.54 3.75
CA HIS A 289 -1.76 -2.58 3.33
C HIS A 289 -0.34 -3.16 3.30
N GLY A 290 0.52 -2.61 2.43
CA GLY A 290 1.97 -2.87 2.50
C GLY A 290 2.53 -2.34 3.82
N ALA A 291 2.31 -1.05 4.09
CA ALA A 291 2.48 -0.44 5.40
C ALA A 291 1.37 0.58 5.71
N GLU A 292 0.95 0.60 6.99
CA GLU A 292 0.04 1.58 7.56
C GLU A 292 0.77 2.51 8.55
N LEU A 293 0.56 3.81 8.47
CA LEU A 293 0.97 4.78 9.50
C LEU A 293 -0.24 5.28 10.29
N CYS A 294 -0.07 5.40 11.62
CA CYS A 294 -1.02 6.03 12.55
C CYS A 294 -2.29 5.22 12.91
N ARG A 295 -2.28 3.89 12.78
CA ARG A 295 -3.44 3.00 13.09
C ARG A 295 -4.12 3.23 14.44
N ASN A 296 -3.37 3.62 15.46
CA ASN A 296 -3.90 3.87 16.81
C ASN A 296 -4.58 5.24 16.99
N LYS A 297 -4.65 6.07 15.94
CA LYS A 297 -5.26 7.42 15.93
C LYS A 297 -4.67 8.42 16.92
N ASN A 298 -3.47 8.14 17.44
CA ASN A 298 -2.69 9.12 18.21
C ASN A 298 -2.09 10.17 17.27
N LEU A 299 -1.53 11.26 17.81
CA LEU A 299 -0.65 12.09 17.00
C LEU A 299 0.70 11.37 16.92
N LEU A 300 1.12 10.97 15.73
CA LEU A 300 2.46 10.44 15.48
C LEU A 300 3.32 11.52 14.83
N ASN A 301 4.61 11.54 15.16
CA ASN A 301 5.52 12.53 14.60
C ASN A 301 6.95 12.06 14.43
N ASN A 302 7.68 12.70 13.50
CA ASN A 302 9.07 12.40 13.15
C ASN A 302 9.18 10.96 12.59
N LEU A 303 8.75 10.80 11.34
CA LEU A 303 8.66 9.52 10.64
C LEU A 303 9.43 9.58 9.31
N VAL A 304 10.25 8.57 9.04
CA VAL A 304 11.02 8.44 7.79
C VAL A 304 10.82 7.07 7.18
N LEU A 305 10.33 7.04 5.94
CA LEU A 305 10.31 5.88 5.06
C LEU A 305 11.23 6.19 3.88
N ASP A 306 12.27 5.41 3.68
CA ASP A 306 13.36 5.69 2.74
C ASP A 306 13.74 4.41 1.98
N HIS A 307 13.86 4.45 0.66
CA HIS A 307 14.28 3.29 -0.13
C HIS A 307 13.47 1.99 0.16
N LEU A 308 12.15 2.10 0.33
CA LEU A 308 11.27 0.95 0.57
C LEU A 308 10.67 0.44 -0.74
N SER A 309 10.55 -0.88 -0.90
CA SER A 309 9.81 -1.50 -2.01
C SER A 309 8.50 -2.10 -1.50
N LEU A 310 7.39 -1.40 -1.72
CA LEU A 310 6.06 -1.84 -1.34
C LEU A 310 5.26 -2.29 -2.57
N SER A 311 4.60 -3.43 -2.48
CA SER A 311 3.73 -3.93 -3.56
C SER A 311 2.59 -4.80 -3.06
N TRP A 312 1.56 -5.01 -3.90
CA TRP A 312 0.53 -6.02 -3.69
C TRP A 312 -0.31 -5.87 -2.40
N GLY A 313 -0.56 -4.61 -1.99
CA GLY A 313 -1.66 -4.28 -1.07
C GLY A 313 -3.02 -4.39 -1.77
N THR A 314 -4.10 -4.46 -1.00
CA THR A 314 -5.47 -4.63 -1.52
C THR A 314 -6.44 -3.49 -1.19
N ASP A 315 -6.08 -2.59 -0.27
CA ASP A 315 -6.56 -1.19 -0.27
C ASP A 315 -5.36 -0.33 -0.73
N GLU A 316 -4.77 0.54 0.09
CA GLU A 316 -3.48 1.18 -0.20
C GLU A 316 -2.26 0.25 -0.09
N VAL A 317 -1.30 0.39 -1.01
CA VAL A 317 0.05 -0.18 -0.82
C VAL A 317 0.80 0.55 0.30
N LEU A 318 0.60 1.86 0.46
CA LEU A 318 1.12 2.66 1.59
C LEU A 318 0.09 3.70 2.05
N GLU A 319 -0.40 3.61 3.30
CA GLU A 319 -1.28 4.64 3.87
C GLU A 319 -0.62 5.46 4.99
N THR A 320 -0.94 6.75 5.01
CA THR A 320 -0.83 7.61 6.18
C THR A 320 -2.21 8.19 6.49
N TRP A 321 -2.99 7.51 7.33
CA TRP A 321 -4.31 7.98 7.75
C TRP A 321 -4.21 8.74 9.09
N TYR A 322 -5.31 9.34 9.56
CA TYR A 322 -5.35 10.09 10.81
C TYR A 322 -4.28 11.21 10.92
N ALA A 323 -3.61 11.38 12.07
CA ALA A 323 -2.73 12.51 12.36
C ALA A 323 -1.24 12.11 12.46
N VAL A 324 -0.56 12.19 11.32
CA VAL A 324 0.91 12.22 11.23
C VAL A 324 1.42 13.66 11.08
N GLU A 325 2.60 13.95 11.63
CA GLU A 325 3.29 15.24 11.48
C GLU A 325 4.81 15.07 11.35
N HIS A 326 5.49 15.89 10.55
CA HIS A 326 6.93 15.73 10.25
C HIS A 326 7.27 14.35 9.66
N VAL A 327 6.74 14.11 8.47
CA VAL A 327 6.92 12.84 7.73
C VAL A 327 7.76 13.09 6.48
N THR A 328 8.72 12.21 6.22
CA THR A 328 9.35 12.06 4.89
C THR A 328 9.13 10.66 4.37
N ILE A 329 8.60 10.54 3.15
CA ILE A 329 8.52 9.30 2.37
C ILE A 329 9.33 9.56 1.09
N GLN A 330 10.49 8.93 0.99
CA GLN A 330 11.46 9.22 -0.06
C GLN A 330 12.01 7.98 -0.77
N TRP A 331 12.41 8.17 -2.03
CA TRP A 331 13.13 7.18 -2.83
C TRP A 331 12.51 5.78 -2.78
N SER A 332 11.19 5.66 -2.63
CA SER A 332 10.51 4.38 -2.45
C SER A 332 9.77 3.95 -3.71
N LEU A 333 9.70 2.65 -3.96
CA LEU A 333 8.96 2.02 -5.04
C LEU A 333 7.63 1.51 -4.46
N ILE A 334 6.51 1.97 -5.00
CA ILE A 334 5.16 1.74 -4.46
C ILE A 334 4.26 1.35 -5.63
N ALA A 335 4.15 0.04 -5.89
CA ALA A 335 3.65 -0.43 -7.18
C ALA A 335 2.75 -1.67 -7.08
N GLU A 336 1.98 -1.93 -8.14
CA GLU A 336 1.13 -3.12 -8.26
C GLU A 336 0.17 -3.29 -7.08
N ALA A 337 -0.54 -2.22 -6.71
CA ALA A 337 -1.74 -2.36 -5.89
C ALA A 337 -2.74 -3.28 -6.62
N LEU A 338 -3.23 -4.33 -5.96
CA LEU A 338 -4.03 -5.35 -6.63
C LEU A 338 -5.45 -4.82 -6.91
N ASP A 339 -5.96 -4.98 -8.14
CA ASP A 339 -7.28 -4.42 -8.49
C ASP A 339 -8.44 -5.31 -8.08
N CYS A 340 -8.90 -6.23 -8.93
CA CYS A 340 -10.07 -7.09 -8.70
C CYS A 340 -9.76 -8.31 -7.79
N SER A 341 -8.98 -8.06 -6.75
CA SER A 341 -8.45 -9.04 -5.79
C SER A 341 -9.38 -9.29 -4.59
N THR A 342 -8.86 -9.75 -3.45
CA THR A 342 -9.62 -10.15 -2.25
C THR A 342 -10.29 -9.01 -1.46
N HIS A 343 -10.30 -7.80 -1.98
CA HIS A 343 -10.75 -6.62 -1.26
C HIS A 343 -12.30 -6.57 -1.16
N PRO A 344 -12.89 -6.31 0.03
CA PRO A 344 -14.33 -6.47 0.26
C PRO A 344 -15.21 -5.47 -0.52
N LYS A 345 -14.67 -4.34 -0.99
CA LYS A 345 -15.42 -3.36 -1.81
C LYS A 345 -15.42 -3.69 -3.31
N GLY A 346 -14.86 -4.84 -3.72
CA GLY A 346 -14.57 -5.15 -5.12
C GLY A 346 -13.24 -4.53 -5.57
N CYS A 347 -13.08 -4.29 -6.87
CA CYS A 347 -11.81 -3.86 -7.47
C CYS A 347 -11.28 -2.55 -6.85
N HIS A 348 -10.02 -2.54 -6.41
CA HIS A 348 -9.53 -1.50 -5.49
C HIS A 348 -8.05 -1.15 -5.54
N SER A 349 -7.39 -1.18 -6.70
CA SER A 349 -5.97 -0.83 -6.82
C SER A 349 -5.66 0.63 -6.38
N LYS A 350 -5.14 0.83 -5.16
CA LYS A 350 -4.73 2.15 -4.61
C LYS A 350 -3.22 2.19 -4.29
N GLY A 351 -2.53 3.23 -4.76
CA GLY A 351 -1.11 3.42 -4.47
C GLY A 351 -0.82 3.92 -3.05
N VAL A 352 -1.07 5.21 -2.82
CA VAL A 352 -0.62 5.97 -1.65
C VAL A 352 -1.69 6.97 -1.18
N MET A 353 -1.96 6.99 0.13
CA MET A 353 -2.73 8.05 0.78
C MET A 353 -1.89 8.87 1.76
N LEU A 354 -1.94 10.20 1.60
CA LEU A 354 -1.21 11.18 2.38
C LEU A 354 -2.17 12.01 3.24
N GLY A 355 -2.25 11.66 4.53
CA GLY A 355 -3.10 12.29 5.52
C GLY A 355 -4.55 11.80 5.55
N GLY A 356 -5.26 12.28 6.57
CA GLY A 356 -6.69 12.09 6.77
C GLY A 356 -7.20 12.94 7.95
N PRO A 357 -8.49 12.85 8.31
CA PRO A 357 -9.05 13.53 9.48
C PRO A 357 -8.63 12.84 10.80
N ARG A 358 -8.31 13.60 11.86
CA ARG A 358 -7.48 13.12 13.00
C ARG A 358 -7.92 11.81 13.68
N LYS A 359 -9.23 11.53 13.78
CA LYS A 359 -9.76 10.30 14.43
C LYS A 359 -10.77 9.52 13.57
N GLY A 360 -11.06 10.01 12.37
CA GLY A 360 -12.12 9.55 11.48
C GLY A 360 -12.92 10.73 10.90
N GLU A 361 -13.89 10.42 10.06
CA GLU A 361 -14.68 11.38 9.27
C GLU A 361 -15.43 12.44 10.09
N ASP A 362 -15.89 12.08 11.30
CA ASP A 362 -16.56 12.98 12.25
C ASP A 362 -15.59 13.85 13.11
N SER A 363 -14.29 13.92 12.76
CA SER A 363 -13.26 14.58 13.58
C SER A 363 -13.33 16.11 13.50
N GLU A 364 -13.66 16.78 14.61
CA GLU A 364 -13.50 18.24 14.79
C GLU A 364 -12.04 18.67 15.06
N GLU A 365 -11.07 17.76 14.95
CA GLU A 365 -9.63 18.04 15.06
C GLU A 365 -8.90 17.79 13.72
N PRO A 366 -7.96 18.69 13.32
CA PRO A 366 -7.19 18.54 12.08
C PRO A 366 -6.20 17.37 12.19
N GLY A 367 -6.10 16.58 11.11
CA GLY A 367 -5.21 15.41 11.04
C GLY A 367 -3.89 15.67 10.33
N GLY A 368 -3.51 14.78 9.42
CA GLY A 368 -2.16 14.71 8.83
C GLY A 368 -1.67 16.00 8.16
N LYS A 369 -0.41 16.36 8.39
CA LYS A 369 0.21 17.64 7.95
C LYS A 369 1.74 17.55 7.95
N LEU A 370 2.42 18.46 7.26
CA LEU A 370 3.89 18.49 7.16
C LEU A 370 4.46 17.14 6.69
N ILE A 371 4.01 16.74 5.50
CA ILE A 371 4.38 15.49 4.83
C ILE A 371 5.18 15.82 3.57
N SER A 372 6.42 15.35 3.49
CA SER A 372 7.25 15.41 2.28
C SER A 372 7.22 14.05 1.59
N PHE A 373 6.72 14.01 0.35
CA PHE A 373 6.62 12.80 -0.46
C PHE A 373 7.41 13.02 -1.75
N HIS A 374 8.65 12.52 -1.82
CA HIS A 374 9.57 12.89 -2.89
C HIS A 374 10.42 11.78 -3.48
N HIS A 375 10.76 11.90 -4.77
CA HIS A 375 11.64 10.96 -5.47
C HIS A 375 11.15 9.49 -5.47
N ASN A 376 9.83 9.28 -5.27
CA ASN A 376 9.23 7.94 -5.26
C ASN A 376 8.80 7.50 -6.66
N LEU A 377 8.82 6.19 -6.91
CA LEU A 377 8.20 5.55 -8.07
C LEU A 377 6.84 4.97 -7.67
N MET A 378 5.76 5.45 -8.29
CA MET A 378 4.47 4.76 -8.28
C MET A 378 4.22 4.15 -9.66
N ALA A 379 3.87 2.87 -9.73
CA ALA A 379 3.67 2.17 -11.00
C ALA A 379 2.55 1.12 -10.91
N HIS A 380 1.69 1.02 -11.92
CA HIS A 380 0.65 -0.02 -11.98
C HIS A 380 -0.33 0.00 -10.78
N ASN A 381 -0.67 1.20 -10.30
CA ASN A 381 -1.68 1.43 -9.27
C ASN A 381 -2.86 2.19 -9.88
N GLY A 382 -4.07 1.64 -9.83
CA GLY A 382 -5.26 2.17 -10.52
C GLY A 382 -5.58 3.63 -10.22
N GLU A 383 -5.41 4.07 -8.97
CA GLU A 383 -5.55 5.46 -8.54
C GLU A 383 -4.78 5.75 -7.22
N ARG A 384 -4.96 6.96 -6.68
CA ARG A 384 -4.29 7.48 -5.47
C ARG A 384 -2.76 7.46 -5.61
N ASN A 385 -2.17 8.24 -6.53
CA ASN A 385 -0.71 8.27 -6.74
C ASN A 385 -0.09 9.69 -6.67
N PRO A 386 0.06 10.28 -5.47
CA PRO A 386 -0.66 9.96 -4.23
C PRO A 386 -2.06 10.60 -4.22
N LEU A 387 -2.91 10.22 -3.26
CA LEU A 387 -4.05 11.02 -2.82
C LEU A 387 -3.65 11.87 -1.60
N VAL A 388 -3.84 13.18 -1.69
CA VAL A 388 -3.51 14.16 -0.63
C VAL A 388 -4.79 14.59 0.07
N LYS A 389 -4.93 14.24 1.36
CA LYS A 389 -6.09 14.53 2.23
C LYS A 389 -5.62 15.15 3.56
N THR A 390 -4.66 16.07 3.49
CA THR A 390 -3.97 16.69 4.63
C THR A 390 -4.66 17.95 5.17
N ALA A 391 -4.65 18.11 6.49
CA ALA A 391 -5.05 19.32 7.21
C ALA A 391 -3.89 20.32 7.38
N GLY A 392 -3.00 20.38 6.39
CA GLY A 392 -1.77 21.15 6.36
C GLY A 392 -0.93 20.80 5.14
N LEU A 393 0.31 21.29 5.07
CA LEU A 393 1.12 21.15 3.86
C LEU A 393 1.54 19.70 3.59
N ALA A 394 1.22 19.22 2.40
CA ALA A 394 1.90 18.10 1.75
C ALA A 394 2.76 18.61 0.58
N THR A 395 3.96 18.06 0.40
CA THR A 395 4.75 18.28 -0.81
C THR A 395 4.88 16.99 -1.60
N VAL A 396 4.77 17.11 -2.92
CA VAL A 396 4.86 16.03 -3.89
C VAL A 396 5.94 16.46 -4.88
N ILE A 397 7.18 16.01 -4.65
CA ILE A 397 8.39 16.55 -5.29
C ILE A 397 9.13 15.45 -6.08
N ASN A 398 9.39 15.67 -7.37
CA ASN A 398 10.20 14.79 -8.21
C ASN A 398 9.79 13.30 -8.18
N ASN A 399 8.50 12.99 -8.04
CA ASN A 399 8.01 11.62 -8.11
C ASN A 399 7.74 11.21 -9.57
N VAL A 400 7.89 9.91 -9.85
CA VAL A 400 7.42 9.29 -11.09
C VAL A 400 6.10 8.58 -10.81
N VAL A 401 5.08 8.80 -11.64
CA VAL A 401 3.83 8.03 -11.59
C VAL A 401 3.57 7.42 -12.96
N TYR A 402 3.47 6.10 -13.02
CA TYR A 402 3.35 5.33 -14.25
C TYR A 402 2.12 4.42 -14.27
N ASN A 403 1.45 4.37 -15.43
CA ASN A 403 0.34 3.46 -15.72
C ASN A 403 -0.78 3.38 -14.66
N PRO A 404 -1.34 4.50 -14.18
CA PRO A 404 -2.60 4.44 -13.44
C PRO A 404 -3.77 4.20 -14.39
N TYR A 405 -4.83 3.56 -13.89
CA TYR A 405 -6.07 3.32 -14.65
C TYR A 405 -6.94 4.58 -14.72
N TRP A 406 -7.28 5.15 -13.55
CA TRP A 406 -8.17 6.31 -13.42
C TRP A 406 -7.43 7.64 -13.35
N THR A 407 -6.48 7.79 -12.43
CA THR A 407 -5.85 9.08 -12.14
C THR A 407 -4.42 8.95 -11.62
N PHE A 408 -3.62 9.98 -11.91
CA PHE A 408 -2.30 10.16 -11.35
C PHE A 408 -2.42 10.60 -9.87
N SER A 409 -2.33 11.90 -9.56
CA SER A 409 -2.51 12.39 -8.18
C SER A 409 -3.88 13.05 -7.94
N HIS A 410 -4.39 12.91 -6.72
CA HIS A 410 -5.60 13.57 -6.22
C HIS A 410 -5.27 14.56 -5.10
N VAL A 411 -6.02 15.66 -5.04
CA VAL A 411 -6.21 16.47 -3.82
C VAL A 411 -7.66 16.32 -3.37
N ASP A 412 -7.89 15.82 -2.16
CA ASP A 412 -9.19 15.48 -1.59
C ASP A 412 -9.56 16.42 -0.44
N MET A 413 -10.61 17.23 -0.64
CA MET A 413 -11.05 18.25 0.33
C MET A 413 -12.01 17.71 1.42
N GLU A 414 -12.38 16.44 1.35
CA GLU A 414 -13.42 15.87 2.20
C GLU A 414 -12.95 15.65 3.64
N HIS A 415 -13.86 15.83 4.60
CA HIS A 415 -13.62 15.73 6.04
C HIS A 415 -12.47 16.61 6.58
N GLN A 416 -12.01 17.59 5.78
CA GLN A 416 -11.05 18.59 6.20
C GLN A 416 -11.73 19.74 6.95
N LEU A 417 -10.97 20.37 7.84
CA LEU A 417 -11.40 21.52 8.66
C LEU A 417 -10.69 22.83 8.24
N VAL A 418 -9.75 22.72 7.30
CA VAL A 418 -8.92 23.78 6.73
C VAL A 418 -8.76 23.51 5.23
N PRO A 419 -8.29 24.47 4.40
CA PRO A 419 -7.95 24.19 3.02
C PRO A 419 -6.80 23.17 2.93
N VAL A 420 -6.87 22.24 1.97
CA VAL A 420 -5.74 21.32 1.71
C VAL A 420 -4.61 22.10 1.04
N LEU A 421 -3.42 22.10 1.65
CA LEU A 421 -2.26 22.83 1.14
C LEU A 421 -1.32 21.85 0.43
N ALA A 422 -1.04 22.06 -0.85
CA ALA A 422 -0.21 21.14 -1.64
C ALA A 422 0.82 21.87 -2.51
N ASN A 423 2.05 21.36 -2.52
CA ASN A 423 3.13 21.81 -3.41
C ASN A 423 3.52 20.67 -4.37
N TYR A 424 3.30 20.81 -5.68
CA TYR A 424 3.71 19.83 -6.70
C TYR A 424 4.88 20.35 -7.55
N LEU A 425 6.07 19.78 -7.40
CA LEU A 425 7.27 20.22 -8.13
C LEU A 425 7.97 19.05 -8.83
N GLY A 426 8.47 19.24 -10.06
CA GLY A 426 9.40 18.29 -10.69
C GLY A 426 8.83 16.92 -11.09
N ASN A 427 7.53 16.65 -10.88
CA ASN A 427 6.94 15.32 -11.03
C ASN A 427 6.74 14.92 -12.50
N VAL A 428 6.88 13.62 -12.76
CA VAL A 428 6.76 13.02 -14.09
C VAL A 428 5.62 12.01 -14.10
N PHE A 429 4.50 12.43 -14.66
CA PHE A 429 3.33 11.60 -14.87
C PHE A 429 3.43 10.94 -16.25
N ILE A 430 3.26 9.61 -16.35
CA ILE A 430 3.48 8.84 -17.58
C ILE A 430 2.30 7.87 -17.81
N GLU A 431 1.59 8.03 -18.92
CA GLU A 431 0.55 7.07 -19.32
C GLU A 431 1.20 5.74 -19.76
N GLY A 432 0.73 4.64 -19.19
CA GLY A 432 1.05 3.27 -19.63
C GLY A 432 -0.14 2.58 -20.29
N PRO A 433 -0.06 1.27 -20.60
CA PRO A 433 -1.11 0.53 -21.31
C PRO A 433 -2.54 0.73 -20.78
N ASP A 434 -2.73 0.74 -19.46
CA ASP A 434 -4.05 0.76 -18.80
C ASP A 434 -4.58 2.18 -18.57
N SER A 435 -3.80 3.24 -18.86
CA SER A 435 -4.21 4.62 -18.63
C SER A 435 -5.35 5.08 -19.56
N GLU A 436 -6.59 4.90 -19.10
CA GLU A 436 -7.82 5.24 -19.82
C GLU A 436 -8.57 6.44 -19.21
N GLY A 437 -8.48 6.64 -17.89
CA GLY A 437 -9.08 7.77 -17.18
C GLY A 437 -8.18 8.99 -17.00
N GLY A 438 -6.86 8.80 -16.96
CA GLY A 438 -5.84 9.73 -16.44
C GLY A 438 -5.63 11.04 -17.22
N LYS A 439 -6.65 11.89 -17.24
CA LYS A 439 -6.63 13.10 -18.08
C LYS A 439 -5.69 14.21 -17.60
N TYR A 440 -5.24 14.21 -16.35
CA TYR A 440 -4.31 15.22 -15.83
C TYR A 440 -3.38 14.61 -14.76
N GLY A 441 -2.24 15.25 -14.49
CA GLY A 441 -1.31 14.78 -13.46
C GLY A 441 -1.82 15.10 -12.05
N ILE A 442 -2.50 16.23 -11.92
CA ILE A 442 -3.05 16.75 -10.66
C ILE A 442 -4.56 16.96 -10.85
N HIS A 443 -5.35 16.12 -10.17
CA HIS A 443 -6.82 16.18 -10.12
C HIS A 443 -7.30 16.64 -8.72
N ILE A 444 -8.59 16.94 -8.61
CA ILE A 444 -9.23 17.37 -7.35
C ILE A 444 -10.58 16.67 -7.18
N CYS A 445 -10.87 16.17 -5.98
CA CYS A 445 -12.12 15.45 -5.66
C CYS A 445 -12.85 16.06 -4.45
N ASN A 446 -14.10 15.63 -4.25
CA ASN A 446 -14.92 15.88 -3.06
C ASN A 446 -14.96 17.36 -2.59
N LYS A 447 -15.07 18.28 -3.55
CA LYS A 447 -14.82 19.72 -3.33
C LYS A 447 -15.71 20.31 -2.23
N THR A 448 -15.09 20.90 -1.21
CA THR A 448 -15.78 21.56 -0.10
C THR A 448 -15.65 23.09 -0.16
N PRO A 449 -16.45 23.86 0.59
CA PRO A 449 -16.31 25.32 0.68
C PRO A 449 -15.00 25.81 1.32
N LEU A 450 -14.24 24.92 1.97
CA LEU A 450 -12.89 25.23 2.50
C LEU A 450 -11.85 25.29 1.38
N GLY A 451 -12.03 24.49 0.32
CA GLY A 451 -11.15 24.50 -0.84
C GLY A 451 -9.79 23.84 -0.61
N ALA A 452 -8.84 24.23 -1.45
CA ALA A 452 -7.45 23.83 -1.41
C ALA A 452 -6.59 24.99 -1.94
N GLU A 453 -5.29 24.97 -1.67
CA GLU A 453 -4.31 25.88 -2.25
C GLU A 453 -3.15 25.07 -2.82
N ILE A 454 -3.11 24.97 -4.15
CA ILE A 454 -2.17 24.12 -4.89
C ILE A 454 -1.12 25.00 -5.56
N TYR A 455 0.13 24.94 -5.09
CA TYR A 455 1.26 25.42 -5.89
C TYR A 455 1.73 24.32 -6.82
N GLN A 456 2.11 24.67 -8.05
CA GLN A 456 2.82 23.74 -8.92
C GLN A 456 3.82 24.44 -9.85
N THR A 457 4.97 23.78 -10.10
CA THR A 457 5.94 24.19 -11.14
C THR A 457 6.70 22.97 -11.68
N ASP A 458 7.19 23.08 -12.91
CA ASP A 458 7.96 22.04 -13.62
C ASP A 458 7.40 20.61 -13.46
N ASN A 459 6.10 20.41 -13.68
CA ASN A 459 5.53 19.07 -13.78
C ASN A 459 5.34 18.70 -15.27
N LEU A 460 5.52 17.43 -15.59
CA LEU A 460 5.37 16.86 -16.94
C LEU A 460 4.33 15.76 -16.94
N LEU A 461 3.46 15.72 -17.96
CA LEU A 461 2.56 14.59 -18.23
C LEU A 461 2.76 14.04 -19.65
N LEU A 462 3.39 12.88 -19.75
CA LEU A 462 3.80 12.20 -20.98
C LEU A 462 2.71 11.22 -21.42
N ARG A 463 2.10 11.46 -22.59
CA ARG A 463 0.97 10.66 -23.11
C ARG A 463 1.39 9.39 -23.84
N LYS A 464 0.45 8.45 -23.99
CA LYS A 464 0.47 7.31 -24.94
C LYS A 464 0.82 7.78 -26.35
N LYS A 465 0.20 8.88 -26.78
CA LYS A 465 0.31 9.49 -28.12
C LYS A 465 1.47 10.50 -28.27
N GLY A 466 2.55 10.35 -27.51
CA GLY A 466 3.76 11.16 -27.61
C GLY A 466 3.68 12.63 -27.13
N THR A 467 2.49 13.24 -27.10
CA THR A 467 2.28 14.58 -26.53
C THR A 467 2.77 14.64 -25.08
N THR A 468 3.48 15.70 -24.71
CA THR A 468 3.79 16.02 -23.31
C THR A 468 3.07 17.31 -22.92
N LEU A 469 2.32 17.28 -21.82
CA LEU A 469 1.73 18.48 -21.22
C LEU A 469 2.65 19.02 -20.13
N THR A 470 2.64 20.34 -19.95
CA THR A 470 3.51 21.05 -19.00
C THR A 470 2.74 22.18 -18.30
N GLY A 471 3.22 22.60 -17.13
CA GLY A 471 2.63 23.73 -16.39
C GLY A 471 1.14 23.52 -16.09
N GLN A 472 0.31 24.54 -16.37
CA GLN A 472 -1.13 24.47 -16.07
C GLN A 472 -1.87 23.36 -16.85
N ASP A 473 -1.34 22.84 -17.95
CA ASP A 473 -1.98 21.74 -18.69
C ASP A 473 -1.70 20.34 -18.11
N VAL A 474 -0.84 20.23 -17.10
CA VAL A 474 -0.76 19.06 -16.22
C VAL A 474 -1.88 19.09 -15.15
N VAL A 475 -2.53 20.24 -14.94
CA VAL A 475 -3.56 20.44 -13.91
C VAL A 475 -4.95 20.34 -14.53
N ASP A 476 -5.84 19.57 -13.89
CA ASP A 476 -7.24 19.46 -14.29
C ASP A 476 -7.93 20.84 -14.31
N PRO A 477 -8.67 21.23 -15.36
CA PRO A 477 -9.47 22.45 -15.40
C PRO A 477 -10.32 22.70 -14.14
N ASP A 478 -10.80 21.63 -13.50
CA ASP A 478 -11.60 21.68 -12.27
C ASP A 478 -10.78 21.92 -10.99
N ALA A 479 -9.45 21.77 -11.07
CA ALA A 479 -8.44 22.05 -10.05
C ALA A 479 -7.73 23.41 -10.25
N ARG A 480 -7.67 23.92 -11.51
CA ARG A 480 -7.05 25.22 -11.85
C ARG A 480 -7.52 26.43 -11.01
N PRO A 481 -8.79 26.54 -10.54
CA PRO A 481 -9.23 27.64 -9.68
C PRO A 481 -8.54 27.70 -8.31
N TYR A 482 -7.91 26.61 -7.88
CA TYR A 482 -7.21 26.48 -6.60
C TYR A 482 -5.68 26.69 -6.71
N LEU A 483 -5.20 27.12 -7.88
CA LEU A 483 -3.77 27.36 -8.10
C LEU A 483 -3.29 28.65 -7.44
N VAL A 484 -2.25 28.54 -6.61
CA VAL A 484 -1.56 29.70 -6.00
C VAL A 484 -0.24 30.03 -6.70
N ALA A 485 0.16 31.30 -6.67
CA ALA A 485 1.30 31.81 -7.45
C ALA A 485 2.67 31.60 -6.78
N THR A 486 2.71 31.20 -5.52
CA THR A 486 3.92 31.00 -4.71
C THR A 486 3.84 29.69 -3.93
N PRO A 487 4.96 28.96 -3.73
CA PRO A 487 4.95 27.75 -2.93
C PRO A 487 4.61 28.04 -1.48
N HIS A 488 3.92 27.11 -0.83
CA HIS A 488 3.78 27.12 0.62
C HIS A 488 5.14 26.85 1.26
N PRO A 489 5.63 27.68 2.19
CA PRO A 489 6.96 27.53 2.77
C PRO A 489 7.00 26.44 3.86
N GLY A 490 8.19 25.89 4.10
CA GLY A 490 8.47 25.01 5.23
C GLY A 490 9.30 23.78 4.85
N ASP A 491 9.09 23.27 3.64
CA ASP A 491 9.89 22.18 3.08
C ASP A 491 11.19 22.73 2.48
N SER A 492 12.27 21.96 2.61
CA SER A 492 13.60 22.25 2.06
C SER A 492 14.19 21.10 1.24
N THR A 493 13.35 20.16 0.80
CA THR A 493 13.69 19.09 -0.16
C THR A 493 14.30 19.66 -1.43
N THR A 494 15.35 19.01 -1.92
CA THR A 494 16.00 19.31 -3.19
C THR A 494 15.03 19.05 -4.35
N VAL A 495 14.91 20.01 -5.26
CA VAL A 495 14.01 19.94 -6.42
C VAL A 495 14.85 19.80 -7.68
N ASP A 496 14.87 18.60 -8.24
CA ASP A 496 15.50 18.32 -9.53
C ASP A 496 14.64 18.79 -10.70
N ALA A 497 15.24 18.90 -11.89
CA ALA A 497 14.48 19.19 -13.10
C ALA A 497 13.67 17.96 -13.55
N ALA A 498 12.42 18.14 -13.98
CA ALA A 498 11.52 17.04 -14.29
C ALA A 498 11.99 16.13 -15.43
N ASN A 499 12.87 16.61 -16.30
CA ASN A 499 13.49 15.79 -17.34
C ASN A 499 14.57 14.82 -16.81
N ALA A 500 15.14 15.08 -15.64
CA ALA A 500 16.08 14.18 -14.94
C ALA A 500 15.38 13.24 -13.95
N THR A 501 14.26 13.68 -13.35
CA THR A 501 13.47 12.92 -12.36
C THR A 501 13.31 11.44 -12.68
N LEU A 502 12.92 11.08 -13.90
CA LEU A 502 12.71 9.68 -14.26
C LEU A 502 13.99 8.84 -14.21
N GLU A 503 15.12 9.38 -14.65
CA GLU A 503 16.42 8.68 -14.63
C GLU A 503 16.97 8.53 -13.20
N LEU A 504 16.73 9.51 -12.34
CA LEU A 504 17.05 9.44 -10.91
C LEU A 504 16.19 8.36 -10.22
N VAL A 505 14.87 8.49 -10.30
CA VAL A 505 13.91 7.62 -9.62
C VAL A 505 13.99 6.18 -10.12
N ALA A 506 14.16 5.95 -11.42
CA ALA A 506 14.35 4.60 -11.97
C ALA A 506 15.65 3.92 -11.49
N ARG A 507 16.70 4.69 -11.19
CA ARG A 507 17.98 4.16 -10.71
C ARG A 507 17.91 3.84 -9.22
N GLU A 508 17.53 4.82 -8.41
CA GLU A 508 17.69 4.76 -6.95
C GLU A 508 16.46 4.17 -6.23
N ALA A 509 15.22 4.39 -6.71
CA ALA A 509 14.05 4.19 -5.85
C ALA A 509 13.73 2.71 -5.54
N GLY A 510 13.21 2.44 -4.34
CA GLY A 510 12.95 1.11 -3.80
C GLY A 510 14.10 0.58 -2.95
N ASN A 511 13.96 -0.66 -2.48
CA ASN A 511 15.02 -1.45 -1.88
C ASN A 511 16.07 -1.81 -2.95
N SER A 512 16.91 -0.84 -3.29
CA SER A 512 17.74 -0.84 -4.50
C SER A 512 19.22 -1.08 -4.24
N ALA A 513 19.65 -1.02 -2.98
CA ALA A 513 21.05 -1.09 -2.56
C ALA A 513 21.23 -1.68 -1.15
N ALA A 514 22.48 -1.94 -0.78
CA ALA A 514 22.90 -2.46 0.51
C ALA A 514 24.35 -2.08 0.84
N LEU A 515 24.75 -2.29 2.09
CA LEU A 515 26.11 -2.11 2.59
C LEU A 515 26.91 -3.42 2.49
N ALA A 516 28.13 -3.34 1.99
CA ALA A 516 29.15 -4.37 2.13
C ALA A 516 29.89 -4.23 3.47
N CYS A 517 30.65 -5.27 3.84
CA CYS A 517 31.33 -5.32 5.14
C CYS A 517 32.45 -4.28 5.35
N ASP A 518 32.84 -3.55 4.30
CA ASP A 518 33.76 -2.41 4.35
C ASP A 518 33.04 -1.05 4.36
N GLY A 519 31.71 -1.04 4.52
CA GLY A 519 30.88 0.16 4.47
C GLY A 519 30.59 0.68 3.06
N THR A 520 31.11 0.05 2.01
CA THR A 520 30.80 0.45 0.63
C THR A 520 29.40 0.03 0.22
N TRP A 521 28.69 0.89 -0.51
CA TRP A 521 27.36 0.57 -1.02
C TRP A 521 27.44 -0.18 -2.36
N TYR A 522 26.54 -1.15 -2.54
CA TYR A 522 26.34 -1.88 -3.80
C TYR A 522 24.85 -1.97 -4.14
N GLN A 523 24.52 -2.05 -5.43
CA GLN A 523 23.13 -2.21 -5.88
C GLN A 523 22.61 -3.63 -5.60
N ARG A 524 21.41 -3.70 -5.02
CA ARG A 524 20.69 -4.89 -4.54
C ARG A 524 19.18 -4.77 -4.85
N ARG A 525 18.83 -4.51 -6.12
CA ARG A 525 17.44 -4.48 -6.60
C ARG A 525 16.97 -5.91 -6.93
N ASP A 526 15.76 -6.29 -6.51
CA ASP A 526 15.21 -7.62 -6.81
C ASP A 526 14.59 -7.72 -8.22
N ALA A 527 14.22 -8.93 -8.65
CA ALA A 527 13.70 -9.19 -10.00
C ALA A 527 12.29 -8.60 -10.26
N ILE A 528 11.48 -8.38 -9.22
CA ILE A 528 10.16 -7.74 -9.33
C ILE A 528 10.34 -6.24 -9.49
N ASP A 529 11.15 -5.62 -8.64
CA ASP A 529 11.44 -4.18 -8.70
C ASP A 529 12.17 -3.82 -10.01
N THR A 530 13.06 -4.70 -10.48
CA THR A 530 13.71 -4.56 -11.79
C THR A 530 12.69 -4.59 -12.92
N ARG A 531 11.78 -5.59 -12.95
CA ARG A 531 10.69 -5.68 -13.94
C ARG A 531 9.79 -4.44 -13.93
N ILE A 532 9.50 -3.87 -12.76
CA ILE A 532 8.67 -2.65 -12.61
C ILE A 532 9.42 -1.41 -13.13
N VAL A 533 10.73 -1.26 -12.85
CA VAL A 533 11.54 -0.18 -13.43
C VAL A 533 11.69 -0.32 -14.96
N GLU A 534 11.85 -1.54 -15.45
CA GLU A 534 11.88 -1.85 -16.88
C GLU A 534 10.53 -1.59 -17.56
N SER A 535 9.40 -1.85 -16.90
CA SER A 535 8.06 -1.58 -17.45
C SER A 535 7.82 -0.07 -17.64
N VAL A 536 8.25 0.76 -16.69
CA VAL A 536 8.17 2.23 -16.78
C VAL A 536 8.98 2.77 -17.95
N THR A 537 10.24 2.35 -18.10
CA THR A 537 11.15 2.85 -19.15
C THR A 537 10.77 2.33 -20.54
N SER A 538 10.37 1.06 -20.66
CA SER A 538 9.86 0.45 -21.90
C SER A 538 8.41 0.83 -22.26
N ARG A 539 7.68 1.46 -21.33
CA ARG A 539 6.24 1.74 -21.39
C ARG A 539 5.37 0.48 -21.60
N SER A 540 5.65 -0.57 -20.83
CA SER A 540 4.95 -1.85 -20.85
C SER A 540 4.42 -2.25 -19.46
N GLY A 541 4.09 -3.53 -19.24
CA GLY A 541 3.45 -4.01 -18.01
C GLY A 541 1.94 -3.74 -17.96
N ALA A 542 1.29 -4.14 -16.88
CA ALA A 542 -0.15 -3.97 -16.65
C ALA A 542 -0.46 -3.87 -15.15
N ILE A 543 -1.64 -3.35 -14.81
CA ILE A 543 -2.26 -3.54 -13.47
C ILE A 543 -2.69 -5.02 -13.33
N ILE A 544 -2.61 -5.57 -12.12
CA ILE A 544 -2.79 -7.01 -11.84
C ILE A 544 -3.81 -7.28 -10.73
N ASP A 545 -4.35 -8.50 -10.69
CA ASP A 545 -5.34 -8.94 -9.70
C ASP A 545 -4.71 -9.85 -8.62
N ASP A 546 -3.67 -10.63 -8.98
CA ASP A 546 -2.94 -11.52 -8.08
C ASP A 546 -1.43 -11.50 -8.39
N PRO A 547 -0.54 -11.58 -7.37
CA PRO A 547 0.91 -11.62 -7.60
C PRO A 547 1.37 -12.72 -8.58
N SER A 548 0.63 -13.82 -8.73
CA SER A 548 0.94 -14.89 -9.69
C SER A 548 0.80 -14.46 -11.15
N ASP A 549 0.06 -13.39 -11.47
CA ASP A 549 0.02 -12.76 -12.80
C ASP A 549 1.43 -12.33 -13.28
N VAL A 550 2.31 -12.01 -12.33
CA VAL A 550 3.71 -11.58 -12.54
C VAL A 550 4.75 -12.55 -11.96
N GLY A 551 4.33 -13.78 -11.63
CA GLY A 551 5.20 -14.87 -11.16
C GLY A 551 5.29 -15.07 -9.64
N GLY A 552 4.66 -14.20 -8.83
CA GLY A 552 4.57 -14.32 -7.38
C GLY A 552 5.84 -13.93 -6.61
N TRP A 553 5.84 -14.21 -5.30
CA TRP A 553 6.97 -13.90 -4.40
C TRP A 553 8.25 -14.64 -4.79
N LEU A 554 9.37 -13.93 -4.75
CA LEU A 554 10.70 -14.49 -4.97
C LEU A 554 11.16 -15.36 -3.80
N ALA A 555 11.97 -16.37 -4.11
CA ALA A 555 12.88 -16.95 -3.14
C ALA A 555 14.06 -15.99 -2.94
N VAL A 556 14.12 -15.34 -1.77
CA VAL A 556 15.15 -14.36 -1.43
C VAL A 556 16.38 -15.08 -0.88
N ASP A 557 17.55 -14.82 -1.46
CA ASP A 557 18.83 -15.38 -1.01
C ASP A 557 19.19 -14.89 0.41
N PRO A 558 19.43 -15.78 1.39
CA PRO A 558 19.86 -15.36 2.73
C PRO A 558 21.29 -14.79 2.78
N GLY A 559 22.13 -15.08 1.77
CA GLY A 559 23.51 -14.62 1.69
C GLY A 559 24.39 -15.11 2.85
N THR A 560 25.34 -14.28 3.25
CA THR A 560 26.21 -14.51 4.42
C THR A 560 26.40 -13.17 5.13
N PRO A 561 26.14 -13.05 6.44
CA PRO A 561 26.36 -11.81 7.19
C PRO A 561 27.84 -11.50 7.33
N CYS A 562 28.13 -10.22 7.57
CA CYS A 562 29.48 -9.81 7.93
C CYS A 562 29.92 -10.41 9.28
N PRO A 563 31.22 -10.71 9.43
CA PRO A 563 31.88 -10.76 10.72
C PRO A 563 31.66 -9.46 11.51
N ASP A 564 31.42 -9.63 12.79
CA ASP A 564 31.02 -8.66 13.83
C ASP A 564 31.15 -9.50 15.12
N GLU A 565 32.34 -9.44 15.74
CA GLU A 565 32.83 -10.32 16.82
C GLU A 565 32.32 -9.91 18.21
N ASP A 566 32.17 -8.62 18.49
CA ASP A 566 31.70 -8.13 19.80
C ASP A 566 30.17 -7.87 19.89
N ALA A 567 29.48 -7.98 18.74
CA ALA A 567 28.03 -7.83 18.58
C ALA A 567 27.48 -6.39 18.74
N ASP A 568 28.33 -5.35 18.53
CA ASP A 568 27.86 -3.96 18.48
C ASP A 568 27.08 -3.60 17.20
N GLY A 569 27.24 -4.38 16.12
CA GLY A 569 26.54 -4.20 14.84
C GLY A 569 27.30 -3.46 13.74
N LEU A 570 28.53 -3.02 14.00
CA LEU A 570 29.52 -2.68 12.98
C LEU A 570 30.23 -3.95 12.46
N PRO A 571 30.52 -4.06 11.16
CA PRO A 571 31.39 -5.12 10.66
C PRO A 571 32.85 -4.95 11.10
N ASP A 572 33.52 -6.04 11.49
CA ASP A 572 34.95 -6.04 11.87
C ASP A 572 35.83 -5.36 10.79
N ALA A 573 35.45 -5.51 9.51
CA ALA A 573 36.16 -4.97 8.36
C ALA A 573 35.93 -3.46 8.13
N TYR A 574 34.80 -2.90 8.58
CA TYR A 574 34.55 -1.46 8.57
C TYR A 574 35.29 -0.80 9.75
N GLU A 575 35.25 -1.39 10.94
CA GLU A 575 36.08 -0.96 12.08
C GLU A 575 37.58 -0.93 11.74
N ALA A 576 38.09 -1.98 11.08
CA ALA A 576 39.49 -2.07 10.67
C ALA A 576 39.93 -0.96 9.68
N LEU A 577 38.98 -0.31 9.01
CA LEU A 577 39.20 0.78 8.06
C LEU A 577 38.95 2.17 8.68
N HIS A 578 37.91 2.32 9.51
CA HIS A 578 37.44 3.63 10.03
C HIS A 578 37.77 3.87 11.52
N GLY A 579 38.20 2.83 12.25
CA GLY A 579 38.54 2.90 13.67
C GLY A 579 37.30 3.01 14.57
N GLN A 580 37.30 3.95 15.51
CA GLN A 580 36.14 4.24 16.38
C GLN A 580 35.05 5.02 15.64
N ALA A 581 34.55 4.44 14.55
CA ALA A 581 33.40 4.91 13.81
C ALA A 581 32.10 4.68 14.59
N LYS A 582 31.00 5.26 14.13
CA LYS A 582 29.67 5.03 14.72
C LYS A 582 28.76 4.25 13.80
N LEU A 583 27.78 3.57 14.38
CA LEU A 583 26.71 2.91 13.65
C LEU A 583 25.95 3.88 12.72
N GLU A 584 25.74 5.15 13.12
CA GLU A 584 25.12 6.16 12.23
C GLU A 584 26.03 6.63 11.07
N GLU A 585 27.32 6.34 11.13
CA GLU A 585 28.29 6.63 10.06
C GLU A 585 28.34 5.43 9.09
N TYR A 586 28.40 4.19 9.61
CA TYR A 586 28.27 2.95 8.83
C TYR A 586 26.95 2.86 8.07
N LEU A 587 25.80 3.09 8.76
CA LEU A 587 24.47 3.02 8.16
C LEU A 587 24.23 4.07 7.04
N ALA A 588 25.14 5.03 6.90
CA ALA A 588 25.14 6.03 5.85
C ALA A 588 26.38 5.96 4.92
N GLY A 589 27.18 4.89 5.00
CA GLY A 589 28.37 4.62 4.18
C GLY A 589 29.41 5.74 4.16
N LYS A 590 29.94 6.12 5.33
CA LYS A 590 30.90 7.25 5.51
C LYS A 590 32.19 6.84 6.20
#